data_AF-A0A7Y5MPY8-F1
#
_entry.id   AF-A0A7Y5MPY8-F1
#
_cell.length_a   1.000
_cell.length_b   1.000
_cell.length_c   1.000
_cell.angle_alpha   90.00
_cell.angle_beta   90.00
_cell.angle_gamma   90.00
#
_symmetry.space_group_name_H-M   'P 1'
#
loop_
_entity.id
_entity.type
_entity.pdbx_description
1 polymer ?
#
loop_
_entity_poly.entity_id
_entity_poly.type
_entity_poly.pdbx_seq_one_letter_code
_entity_poly.pdbx_strand_id
1 'polypeptide(L)'
;MSDLQILVSKKGTKVVTATNLHYVLQLPNHHYGMNLKRWLSEVYEFRDGIRKPAGMQDYAKRQLKGNLVVEDYYLSIEFAKLIVLQSRSKFKQKYARLLLSLEDRVENAELLNKEQVVAILDIVRAMGLVSCQESCERGHQQVYEQQHDGSHPAEWWKHRAEILGYSAESLREQMKALGKNARGKSQREMLIHLDKYEIVRTAVIDLFMAMGKTDRYARYVGDVAKSFAEEMQVEIFDDRDASMNFMRDAELVVAQEVRNMERNGVLAAWG
;
A
#
# COMPACT_ATOMS: atom_id res chain seq x y z
N MET A 1 -10.68 -35.57 -7.92
CA MET A 1 -10.28 -34.23 -8.40
C MET A 1 -9.38 -33.62 -7.34
N SER A 2 -8.32 -32.93 -7.73
CA SER A 2 -7.35 -32.38 -6.77
C SER A 2 -7.64 -30.91 -6.51
N ASP A 3 -7.66 -30.53 -5.24
CA ASP A 3 -7.96 -29.17 -4.83
C ASP A 3 -6.70 -28.30 -4.83
N LEU A 4 -6.91 -27.01 -5.11
CA LEU A 4 -5.85 -26.01 -5.05
C LEU A 4 -5.52 -25.74 -3.59
N GLN A 5 -4.28 -26.00 -3.20
CA GLN A 5 -3.80 -25.81 -1.85
C GLN A 5 -3.44 -24.33 -1.64
N ILE A 6 -4.18 -23.68 -0.75
CA ILE A 6 -3.87 -22.32 -0.29
C ILE A 6 -3.03 -22.43 0.98
N LEU A 7 -1.86 -21.80 0.97
CA LEU A 7 -0.98 -21.68 2.11
C LEU A 7 -1.05 -20.24 2.63
N VAL A 8 -0.93 -20.07 3.94
CA VAL A 8 -0.92 -18.77 4.59
C VAL A 8 0.45 -18.56 5.24
N SER A 9 1.11 -17.46 4.91
CA SER A 9 2.40 -17.10 5.50
C SER A 9 2.23 -16.72 6.98
N LYS A 10 3.33 -16.64 7.72
CA LYS A 10 3.31 -16.10 9.10
C LYS A 10 2.74 -14.67 9.18
N LYS A 11 2.79 -13.93 8.07
CA LYS A 11 2.27 -12.55 7.94
C LYS A 11 0.83 -12.51 7.40
N GLY A 12 0.15 -13.64 7.27
CA GLY A 12 -1.23 -13.71 6.76
C GLY A 12 -1.36 -13.76 5.23
N THR A 13 -0.27 -13.59 4.49
CA THR A 13 -0.29 -13.61 3.01
C THR A 13 -0.68 -14.98 2.47
N LYS A 14 -1.74 -15.03 1.66
CA LYS A 14 -2.18 -16.24 0.97
C LYS A 14 -1.31 -16.49 -0.27
N VAL A 15 -0.84 -17.71 -0.45
CA VAL A 15 -0.01 -18.14 -1.59
C VAL A 15 -0.39 -19.55 -2.03
N VAL A 16 -0.02 -19.91 -3.26
CA VAL A 16 -0.10 -21.29 -3.78
C VAL A 16 1.27 -21.75 -4.22
N THR A 17 1.51 -23.06 -4.33
CA THR A 17 2.77 -23.57 -4.91
C THR A 17 2.63 -23.74 -6.41
N ALA A 18 3.71 -23.47 -7.16
CA ALA A 18 3.75 -23.64 -8.61
C ALA A 18 3.49 -25.11 -8.99
N THR A 19 4.02 -26.06 -8.23
CA THR A 19 3.76 -27.49 -8.43
C THR A 19 2.29 -27.85 -8.25
N ASN A 20 1.65 -27.38 -7.17
CA ASN A 20 0.22 -27.65 -6.96
C ASN A 20 -0.64 -26.98 -8.04
N LEU A 21 -0.34 -25.72 -8.41
CA LEU A 21 -1.03 -25.00 -9.47
C LEU A 21 -0.94 -25.74 -10.82
N HIS A 22 0.26 -26.20 -11.19
CA HIS A 22 0.48 -26.98 -12.41
C HIS A 22 -0.35 -28.26 -12.43
N TYR A 23 -0.38 -28.97 -11.29
CA TYR A 23 -1.09 -30.23 -11.15
C TYR A 23 -2.61 -30.05 -11.23
N VAL A 24 -3.18 -29.06 -10.54
CA VAL A 24 -4.63 -28.82 -10.59
C VAL A 24 -5.10 -28.31 -11.94
N LEU A 25 -4.22 -27.63 -12.69
CA LEU A 25 -4.47 -27.25 -14.07
C LEU A 25 -4.36 -28.43 -15.05
N GLN A 26 -3.96 -29.61 -14.59
CA GLN A 26 -3.76 -30.82 -15.40
C GLN A 26 -2.87 -30.55 -16.62
N LEU A 27 -1.81 -29.77 -16.41
CA LEU A 27 -0.81 -29.54 -17.43
C LEU A 27 0.13 -30.77 -17.54
N PRO A 28 0.71 -31.05 -18.71
CA PRO A 28 1.57 -32.22 -18.87
C PRO A 28 2.77 -32.18 -17.91
N ASN A 29 2.93 -33.20 -17.06
CA ASN A 29 3.95 -33.21 -16.00
C ASN A 29 5.39 -33.02 -16.52
N HIS A 30 5.72 -33.58 -17.68
CA HIS A 30 7.04 -33.41 -18.32
C HIS A 30 7.29 -31.98 -18.81
N HIS A 31 6.26 -31.13 -18.90
CA HIS A 31 6.38 -29.72 -19.24
C HIS A 31 6.51 -28.82 -18.01
N TYR A 32 6.54 -29.34 -16.78
CA TYR A 32 6.56 -28.51 -15.58
C TYR A 32 7.73 -27.50 -15.59
N GLY A 33 8.95 -27.94 -15.84
CA GLY A 33 10.12 -27.05 -15.87
C GLY A 33 10.03 -25.97 -16.97
N MET A 34 9.48 -26.31 -18.14
CA MET A 34 9.26 -25.37 -19.23
C MET A 34 8.17 -24.35 -18.88
N ASN A 35 7.04 -24.83 -18.36
CA ASN A 35 5.92 -24.01 -17.92
C ASN A 35 6.36 -23.06 -16.81
N LEU A 36 7.16 -23.54 -15.85
CA LEU A 36 7.67 -22.73 -14.76
C LEU A 36 8.59 -21.61 -15.24
N LYS A 37 9.58 -21.93 -16.10
CA LYS A 37 10.45 -20.91 -16.70
C LYS A 37 9.64 -19.87 -17.46
N ARG A 38 8.68 -20.32 -18.26
CA ARG A 38 7.76 -19.44 -18.99
C ARG A 38 6.97 -18.55 -18.02
N TRP A 39 6.38 -19.13 -16.97
CA TRP A 39 5.58 -18.38 -16.01
C TRP A 39 6.36 -17.22 -15.40
N LEU A 40 7.62 -17.47 -15.00
CA LEU A 40 8.48 -16.48 -14.35
C LEU A 40 9.11 -15.44 -15.29
N SER A 41 8.97 -15.59 -16.62
CA SER A 41 9.64 -14.73 -17.61
C SER A 41 8.71 -13.99 -18.57
N GLU A 42 7.46 -14.44 -18.69
CA GLU A 42 6.42 -13.80 -19.48
C GLU A 42 5.95 -12.48 -18.88
N VAL A 43 5.21 -11.71 -19.68
CA VAL A 43 4.60 -10.44 -19.27
C VAL A 43 3.15 -10.66 -18.91
N TYR A 44 2.72 -10.07 -17.80
CA TYR A 44 1.34 -10.12 -17.33
C TYR A 44 0.83 -8.72 -17.01
N GLU A 45 -0.49 -8.59 -17.05
CA GLU A 45 -1.21 -7.41 -16.59
C GLU A 45 -1.46 -7.56 -15.09
N PHE A 46 -0.43 -7.25 -14.29
CA PHE A 46 -0.60 -7.10 -12.85
C PHE A 46 -1.38 -5.81 -12.57
N ARG A 47 -1.95 -5.73 -11.37
CA ARG A 47 -2.70 -4.56 -10.89
C ARG A 47 -1.87 -3.28 -10.89
N ASP A 48 -0.56 -3.38 -10.70
CA ASP A 48 0.39 -2.27 -10.71
C ASP A 48 0.97 -1.98 -12.11
N GLY A 49 0.56 -2.72 -13.14
CA GLY A 49 0.89 -2.47 -14.53
C GLY A 49 1.28 -3.71 -15.32
N ILE A 50 1.60 -3.48 -16.60
CA ILE A 50 2.04 -4.54 -17.51
C ILE A 50 3.55 -4.76 -17.33
N ARG A 51 3.92 -5.84 -16.64
CA ARG A 51 5.32 -6.14 -16.30
C ARG A 51 5.59 -7.64 -16.18
N LYS A 52 6.87 -8.01 -16.02
CA LYS A 52 7.27 -9.36 -15.64
C LYS A 52 7.05 -9.58 -14.13
N PRO A 53 6.85 -10.84 -13.69
CA PRO A 53 6.78 -11.16 -12.27
C PRO A 53 8.08 -10.78 -11.55
N ALA A 54 7.96 -10.17 -10.37
CA ALA A 54 9.07 -9.77 -9.53
C ALA A 54 9.27 -10.76 -8.36
N GLY A 55 10.51 -11.14 -8.12
CA GLY A 55 10.88 -11.97 -6.98
C GLY A 55 10.58 -11.28 -5.65
N MET A 56 10.19 -12.05 -4.64
CA MET A 56 9.76 -11.59 -3.31
C MET A 56 8.47 -10.76 -3.28
N GLN A 57 7.91 -10.41 -4.43
CA GLN A 57 6.62 -9.74 -4.58
C GLN A 57 5.56 -10.72 -5.11
N ASP A 58 5.77 -11.25 -6.32
CA ASP A 58 4.81 -12.14 -6.98
C ASP A 58 5.12 -13.61 -6.76
N TYR A 59 6.41 -13.92 -6.54
CA TYR A 59 6.86 -15.28 -6.29
C TYR A 59 8.09 -15.35 -5.40
N ALA A 60 8.26 -16.48 -4.70
CA ALA A 60 9.44 -16.75 -3.89
C ALA A 60 9.86 -18.22 -4.04
N LYS A 61 11.17 -18.48 -4.11
CA LYS A 61 11.68 -19.86 -4.23
C LYS A 61 11.36 -20.65 -2.96
N ARG A 62 10.79 -21.84 -3.13
CA ARG A 62 10.48 -22.73 -2.01
C ARG A 62 11.72 -23.52 -1.62
N GLN A 63 12.13 -23.41 -0.36
CA GLN A 63 13.19 -24.24 0.20
C GLN A 63 12.62 -25.64 0.48
N LEU A 64 12.96 -26.60 -0.38
CA LEU A 64 12.60 -28.01 -0.21
C LEU A 64 13.71 -28.70 0.60
N LYS A 65 13.33 -29.47 1.63
CA LYS A 65 14.29 -30.30 2.38
C LYS A 65 14.61 -31.56 1.57
N GLY A 66 15.89 -31.77 1.25
CA GLY A 66 16.40 -32.93 0.51
C GLY A 66 16.78 -32.64 -0.94
N ASN A 67 17.46 -33.59 -1.60
CA ASN A 67 17.93 -33.50 -2.99
C ASN A 67 16.78 -33.66 -4.01
N LEU A 68 15.70 -32.89 -3.86
CA LEU A 68 14.66 -32.83 -4.89
C LEU A 68 15.19 -31.98 -6.06
N VAL A 69 15.32 -32.60 -7.22
CA VAL A 69 15.89 -32.00 -8.44
C VAL A 69 14.99 -30.93 -9.05
N VAL A 70 13.72 -30.87 -8.64
CA VAL A 70 12.71 -30.01 -9.25
C VAL A 70 12.53 -28.73 -8.43
N GLU A 71 12.72 -27.57 -9.08
CA GLU A 71 12.47 -26.28 -8.46
C GLU A 71 10.96 -26.04 -8.22
N ASP A 72 10.62 -25.49 -7.07
CA ASP A 72 9.25 -25.11 -6.73
C ASP A 72 9.23 -23.69 -6.17
N TYR A 73 8.10 -23.00 -6.34
CA TYR A 73 7.95 -21.60 -5.98
C TYR A 73 6.62 -21.39 -5.28
N TYR A 74 6.59 -20.51 -4.29
CA TYR A 74 5.37 -19.88 -3.80
C TYR A 74 4.98 -18.78 -4.78
N LEU A 75 3.70 -18.72 -5.14
CA LEU A 75 3.12 -17.74 -6.04
C LEU A 75 2.05 -16.95 -5.29
N SER A 76 2.02 -15.63 -5.46
CA SER A 76 0.93 -14.79 -4.97
C SER A 76 -0.40 -15.22 -5.61
N ILE A 77 -1.52 -14.95 -4.94
CA ILE A 77 -2.86 -15.27 -5.47
C ILE A 77 -3.09 -14.59 -6.82
N GLU A 78 -2.70 -13.32 -6.93
CA GLU A 78 -2.80 -12.55 -8.18
C GLU A 78 -1.98 -13.21 -9.29
N PHE A 79 -0.72 -13.52 -9.04
CA PHE A 79 0.15 -14.10 -10.06
C PHE A 79 -0.35 -15.48 -10.50
N ALA A 80 -0.77 -16.31 -9.54
CA ALA A 80 -1.41 -17.58 -9.85
C ALA A 80 -2.66 -17.41 -10.72
N LYS A 81 -3.50 -16.40 -10.45
CA LYS A 81 -4.69 -16.10 -11.25
C LYS A 81 -4.30 -15.76 -12.69
N LEU A 82 -3.29 -14.92 -12.88
CA LEU A 82 -2.78 -14.53 -14.20
C LEU A 82 -2.23 -15.73 -14.99
N ILE A 83 -1.46 -16.61 -14.33
CA ILE A 83 -1.02 -17.89 -14.91
C ILE A 83 -2.20 -18.75 -15.37
N VAL A 84 -3.22 -18.89 -14.51
CA VAL A 84 -4.42 -19.69 -14.81
C VAL A 84 -5.16 -19.11 -16.02
N LEU A 85 -5.33 -17.80 -16.08
CA LEU A 85 -6.00 -17.10 -17.18
C LEU A 85 -5.26 -17.26 -18.51
N GLN A 86 -3.93 -17.30 -18.50
CA GLN A 86 -3.11 -17.54 -19.71
C GLN A 86 -2.98 -19.03 -20.06
N SER A 87 -3.32 -19.94 -19.15
CA SER A 87 -3.23 -21.38 -19.39
C SER A 87 -4.25 -21.89 -20.43
N ARG A 88 -3.90 -23.02 -21.06
CA ARG A 88 -4.80 -23.80 -21.94
C ARG A 88 -5.58 -24.88 -21.19
N SER A 89 -5.64 -24.82 -19.86
CA SER A 89 -6.32 -25.83 -19.05
C SER A 89 -7.84 -25.76 -19.21
N LYS A 90 -8.50 -26.93 -19.24
CA LYS A 90 -9.97 -27.04 -19.17
C LYS A 90 -10.53 -26.57 -17.82
N PHE A 91 -9.70 -26.54 -16.77
CA PHE A 91 -10.09 -26.11 -15.43
C PHE A 91 -9.82 -24.62 -15.16
N LYS A 92 -9.34 -23.87 -16.17
CA LYS A 92 -8.92 -22.47 -15.99
C LYS A 92 -10.00 -21.60 -15.34
N GLN A 93 -11.26 -21.76 -15.76
CA GLN A 93 -12.36 -20.94 -15.25
C GLN A 93 -12.66 -21.23 -13.77
N LYS A 94 -12.62 -22.51 -13.36
CA LYS A 94 -12.83 -22.93 -11.97
C LYS A 94 -11.79 -22.28 -11.06
N TYR A 95 -10.51 -22.46 -11.39
CA TYR A 95 -9.43 -21.97 -10.53
C TYR A 95 -9.23 -20.46 -10.62
N ALA A 96 -9.53 -19.83 -11.76
CA ALA A 96 -9.53 -18.36 -11.86
C ALA A 96 -10.59 -17.74 -10.93
N ARG A 97 -11.81 -18.31 -10.86
CA ARG A 97 -12.84 -17.84 -9.93
C ARG A 97 -12.47 -18.05 -8.47
N LEU A 98 -11.89 -19.21 -8.15
CA LEU A 98 -11.41 -19.49 -6.79
C LEU A 98 -10.32 -18.48 -6.38
N LEU A 99 -9.29 -18.31 -7.21
CA LEU A 99 -8.21 -17.36 -6.94
C LEU A 99 -8.73 -15.93 -6.86
N LEU A 100 -9.66 -15.53 -7.73
CA LEU A 100 -10.32 -14.23 -7.64
C LEU A 100 -11.06 -14.04 -6.31
N SER A 101 -11.75 -15.07 -5.80
CA SER A 101 -12.43 -14.98 -4.49
C SER A 101 -11.48 -14.90 -3.30
N LEU A 102 -10.21 -15.28 -3.50
CA LEU A 102 -9.16 -15.24 -2.49
C LEU A 102 -8.32 -13.96 -2.56
N GLU A 103 -8.45 -13.17 -3.63
CA GLU A 103 -7.86 -11.83 -3.69
C GLU A 103 -8.54 -10.97 -2.63
N ASP A 104 -7.77 -10.56 -1.62
CA ASP A 104 -8.29 -9.79 -0.51
C ASP A 104 -8.66 -8.38 -1.00
N ARG A 105 -9.95 -8.12 -1.19
CA ARG A 105 -10.44 -6.81 -1.67
C ARG A 105 -10.12 -5.67 -0.69
N VAL A 106 -9.88 -6.01 0.57
CA VAL A 106 -9.48 -5.09 1.64
C VAL A 106 -7.97 -4.79 1.60
N GLU A 107 -7.08 -5.75 1.36
CA GLU A 107 -5.64 -5.44 1.14
C GLU A 107 -5.40 -4.67 -0.18
N ASN A 108 -6.33 -4.80 -1.12
CA ASN A 108 -6.22 -4.23 -2.46
C ASN A 108 -6.82 -2.84 -2.65
N ALA A 109 -7.24 -2.19 -1.55
CA ALA A 109 -7.81 -0.83 -1.57
C ALA A 109 -9.10 -0.69 -2.41
N GLU A 110 -9.83 -1.77 -2.64
CA GLU A 110 -11.00 -1.74 -3.53
C GLU A 110 -12.32 -1.52 -2.78
N LEU A 111 -12.38 -1.81 -1.49
CA LEU A 111 -13.55 -1.57 -0.63
C LEU A 111 -13.12 -1.27 0.81
N LEU A 112 -13.64 -0.18 1.37
CA LEU A 112 -13.58 0.09 2.80
C LEU A 112 -14.85 -0.47 3.46
N ASN A 113 -14.69 -1.12 4.62
CA ASN A 113 -15.85 -1.50 5.44
C ASN A 113 -16.38 -0.28 6.22
N LYS A 114 -17.54 -0.44 6.89
CA LYS A 114 -18.18 0.65 7.63
C LYS A 114 -17.25 1.22 8.70
N GLU A 115 -16.57 0.36 9.45
CA GLU A 115 -15.68 0.73 10.55
C GLU A 115 -14.51 1.57 10.05
N GLN A 116 -13.92 1.21 8.90
CA GLN A 116 -12.85 1.93 8.22
C GLN A 116 -13.33 3.29 7.69
N VAL A 117 -14.53 3.37 7.13
CA VAL A 117 -15.12 4.65 6.67
C VAL A 117 -15.39 5.60 7.84
N VAL A 118 -15.80 5.09 9.01
CA VAL A 118 -15.95 5.93 10.20
C VAL A 118 -14.58 6.36 10.73
N ALA A 119 -13.63 5.42 10.85
CA ALA A 119 -12.29 5.70 11.36
C ALA A 119 -11.54 6.74 10.54
N ILE A 120 -11.67 6.73 9.20
CA ILE A 120 -10.99 7.71 8.36
C ILE A 120 -11.52 9.14 8.58
N LEU A 121 -12.79 9.34 8.94
CA LEU A 121 -13.31 10.67 9.26
C LEU A 121 -12.61 11.26 10.49
N ASP A 122 -12.33 10.43 11.49
CA ASP A 122 -11.62 10.85 12.70
C ASP A 122 -10.13 11.08 12.44
N ILE A 123 -9.50 10.21 11.65
CA ILE A 123 -8.12 10.39 11.18
C ILE A 123 -7.99 11.70 10.39
N VAL A 124 -8.93 12.00 9.49
CA VAL A 124 -8.93 13.24 8.68
C VAL A 124 -8.95 14.49 9.57
N ARG A 125 -9.73 14.49 10.66
CA ARG A 125 -9.72 15.60 11.63
C ARG A 125 -8.38 15.72 12.34
N ALA A 126 -7.81 14.60 12.80
CA ALA A 126 -6.51 14.58 13.44
C ALA A 126 -5.39 15.09 12.52
N MET A 127 -5.47 14.79 11.21
CA MET A 127 -4.52 15.28 10.21
C MET A 127 -4.62 16.78 9.92
N GLY A 128 -5.61 17.49 10.46
CA GLY A 128 -5.59 18.94 10.53
C GLY A 128 -4.46 19.48 11.43
N LEU A 129 -3.98 18.69 12.38
CA LEU A 129 -2.91 19.07 13.29
C LEU A 129 -1.53 18.80 12.71
N VAL A 130 -0.67 19.83 12.67
CA VAL A 130 0.70 19.72 12.16
C VAL A 130 1.52 18.67 12.92
N SER A 131 1.33 18.51 14.23
CA SER A 131 2.06 17.52 15.02
C SER A 131 1.73 16.07 14.62
N CYS A 132 0.48 15.79 14.22
CA CYS A 132 0.07 14.48 13.71
C CYS A 132 0.75 14.20 12.36
N GLN A 133 0.75 15.21 11.47
CA GLN A 133 1.38 15.11 10.16
C GLN A 133 2.89 14.79 10.26
N GLU A 134 3.61 15.52 11.13
CA GLU A 134 5.05 15.30 11.32
C GLU A 134 5.37 13.95 11.94
N SER A 135 4.51 13.45 12.85
CA SER A 135 4.69 12.10 13.41
C SER A 135 4.50 11.02 12.35
N CYS A 136 3.50 11.19 11.48
CA CYS A 136 3.25 10.24 10.39
C CYS A 136 4.37 10.21 9.36
N GLU A 137 4.86 11.38 8.94
CA GLU A 137 6.01 11.47 8.04
C GLU A 137 7.25 10.79 8.63
N ARG A 138 7.53 11.02 9.92
CA ARG A 138 8.64 10.37 10.63
C ARG A 138 8.46 8.86 10.72
N GLY A 139 7.25 8.39 11.03
CA GLY A 139 6.95 6.96 11.08
C GLY A 139 7.14 6.28 9.73
N HIS A 140 6.69 6.92 8.65
CA HIS A 140 6.89 6.42 7.29
C HIS A 140 8.39 6.37 6.95
N GLN A 141 9.13 7.43 7.25
CA GLN A 141 10.58 7.47 7.06
C GLN A 141 11.29 6.33 7.81
N GLN A 142 10.92 6.07 9.07
CA GLN A 142 11.50 4.98 9.86
C GLN A 142 11.24 3.60 9.23
N VAL A 143 10.03 3.36 8.71
CA VAL A 143 9.71 2.11 8.01
C VAL A 143 10.54 1.97 6.74
N TYR A 144 10.69 3.06 5.99
CA TYR A 144 11.53 3.07 4.78
C TYR A 144 13.00 2.76 5.10
N GLU A 145 13.57 3.41 6.12
CA GLU A 145 14.95 3.21 6.57
C GLU A 145 15.20 1.77 7.05
N GLN A 146 14.26 1.18 7.77
CA GLN A 146 14.36 -0.22 8.20
C GLN A 146 14.37 -1.23 7.04
N GLN A 147 13.74 -0.87 5.92
CA GLN A 147 13.70 -1.71 4.71
C GLN A 147 14.93 -1.47 3.81
N HIS A 148 15.59 -0.33 3.94
CA HIS A 148 16.71 0.10 3.11
C HIS A 148 17.91 0.48 3.98
N ASP A 149 18.68 -0.54 4.36
CA ASP A 149 19.89 -0.42 5.18
C ASP A 149 20.84 0.64 4.61
N GLY A 150 21.18 1.66 5.39
CA GLY A 150 22.08 2.74 5.01
C GLY A 150 21.54 3.74 3.96
N SER A 151 20.22 3.83 3.78
CA SER A 151 19.63 4.77 2.80
C SER A 151 19.98 6.24 3.08
N HIS A 152 20.39 6.95 2.03
CA HIS A 152 20.73 8.38 2.12
C HIS A 152 19.44 9.22 2.22
N PRO A 153 19.41 10.34 2.99
CA PRO A 153 18.21 11.17 3.13
C PRO A 153 17.58 11.63 1.81
N ALA A 154 18.40 11.80 0.76
CA ALA A 154 17.94 12.18 -0.57
C ALA A 154 17.05 11.09 -1.24
N GLU A 155 17.34 9.80 -0.99
CA GLU A 155 16.57 8.69 -1.54
C GLU A 155 15.20 8.59 -0.88
N TRP A 156 15.11 8.91 0.42
CA TRP A 156 13.82 9.01 1.12
C TRP A 156 12.89 10.05 0.48
N TRP A 157 13.38 11.27 0.25
CA TRP A 157 12.58 12.32 -0.38
C TRP A 157 12.13 11.97 -1.80
N LYS A 158 12.98 11.26 -2.54
CA LYS A 158 12.64 10.74 -3.87
C LYS A 158 11.54 9.68 -3.79
N HIS A 159 11.69 8.68 -2.94
CA HIS A 159 10.69 7.65 -2.70
C HIS A 159 9.35 8.25 -2.29
N ARG A 160 9.35 9.15 -1.30
CA ARG A 160 8.13 9.83 -0.86
C ARG A 160 7.49 10.64 -1.99
N ALA A 161 8.28 11.37 -2.78
CA ALA A 161 7.76 12.12 -3.93
C ALA A 161 7.10 11.21 -5.00
N GLU A 162 7.68 10.03 -5.26
CA GLU A 162 7.09 9.03 -6.15
C GLU A 162 5.72 8.55 -5.64
N ILE A 163 5.58 8.34 -4.32
CA ILE A 163 4.31 7.96 -3.66
C ILE A 163 3.28 9.09 -3.72
N LEU A 164 3.69 10.31 -3.41
CA LEU A 164 2.76 11.45 -3.37
C LEU A 164 2.32 11.89 -4.77
N GLY A 165 3.16 11.68 -5.79
CA GLY A 165 2.94 12.13 -7.16
C GLY A 165 3.41 13.57 -7.40
N TYR A 166 4.15 14.15 -6.46
CA TYR A 166 4.78 15.46 -6.61
C TYR A 166 6.04 15.59 -5.75
N SER A 167 6.95 16.43 -6.20
CA SER A 167 8.17 16.82 -5.48
C SER A 167 8.08 18.28 -5.03
N ALA A 168 8.94 18.68 -4.09
CA ALA A 168 9.09 20.09 -3.71
C ALA A 168 9.45 20.98 -4.91
N GLU A 169 10.19 20.47 -5.89
CA GLU A 169 10.49 21.20 -7.13
C GLU A 169 9.23 21.41 -7.98
N SER A 170 8.43 20.37 -8.21
CA SER A 170 7.19 20.48 -8.97
C SER A 170 6.19 21.45 -8.32
N LEU A 171 6.12 21.53 -6.99
CA LEU A 171 5.29 22.52 -6.30
C LEU A 171 5.79 23.96 -6.52
N ARG A 172 7.11 24.18 -6.55
CA ARG A 172 7.68 25.50 -6.86
C ARG A 172 7.32 25.94 -8.27
N GLU A 173 7.34 25.00 -9.23
CA GLU A 173 6.92 25.26 -10.60
C GLU A 173 5.43 25.63 -10.68
N GLN A 174 4.57 24.89 -9.97
CA GLN A 174 3.13 25.20 -9.88
C GLN A 174 2.88 26.58 -9.27
N MET A 175 3.57 26.92 -8.17
CA MET A 175 3.47 28.25 -7.57
C MET A 175 3.90 29.35 -8.54
N LYS A 176 5.01 29.14 -9.26
CA LYS A 176 5.51 30.09 -10.27
C LYS A 176 4.50 30.28 -11.41
N ALA A 177 3.88 29.20 -11.89
CA ALA A 177 2.84 29.25 -12.92
C ALA A 177 1.62 30.07 -12.49
N LEU A 178 1.31 30.10 -11.19
CA LEU A 178 0.26 30.94 -10.59
C LEU A 178 0.73 32.35 -10.22
N GLY A 179 1.96 32.75 -10.57
CA GLY A 179 2.55 34.04 -10.20
C GLY A 179 2.83 34.21 -8.70
N LYS A 180 2.84 33.12 -7.92
CA LYS A 180 3.11 33.14 -6.48
C LYS A 180 4.60 32.88 -6.20
N ASN A 181 5.15 33.55 -5.18
CA ASN A 181 6.52 33.31 -4.74
C ASN A 181 6.62 32.06 -3.86
N ALA A 182 7.54 31.15 -4.22
CA ALA A 182 7.85 29.92 -3.50
C ALA A 182 9.18 29.98 -2.71
N ARG A 183 9.96 31.06 -2.83
CA ARG A 183 11.27 31.20 -2.19
C ARG A 183 11.11 31.19 -0.66
N GLY A 184 11.85 30.30 -0.01
CA GLY A 184 11.86 30.15 1.46
C GLY A 184 10.69 29.35 2.03
N LYS A 185 9.73 28.89 1.20
CA LYS A 185 8.59 28.10 1.66
C LYS A 185 8.92 26.62 1.72
N SER A 186 8.50 25.99 2.81
CA SER A 186 8.41 24.54 2.98
C SER A 186 7.36 23.92 2.06
N GLN A 187 7.41 22.60 1.89
CA GLN A 187 6.41 21.85 1.12
C GLN A 187 4.98 22.11 1.63
N ARG A 188 4.80 22.10 2.96
CA ARG A 188 3.53 22.40 3.63
C ARG A 188 3.02 23.81 3.29
N GLU A 189 3.86 24.83 3.43
CA GLU A 189 3.48 26.21 3.12
C GLU A 189 3.14 26.40 1.64
N MET A 190 3.83 25.71 0.73
CA MET A 190 3.48 25.71 -0.69
C MET A 190 2.10 25.08 -0.91
N LEU A 191 1.82 23.93 -0.28
CA LEU A 191 0.53 23.27 -0.37
C LEU A 191 -0.60 24.12 0.21
N ILE A 192 -0.41 24.83 1.32
CA ILE A 192 -1.43 25.77 1.85
C ILE A 192 -1.90 26.77 0.77
N HIS A 193 -0.99 27.20 -0.12
CA HIS A 193 -1.33 28.12 -1.20
C HIS A 193 -1.88 27.46 -2.48
N LEU A 194 -1.61 26.18 -2.69
CA LEU A 194 -1.99 25.44 -3.89
C LEU A 194 -3.26 24.64 -3.65
N ASP A 195 -3.24 23.82 -2.61
CA ASP A 195 -4.31 22.95 -2.16
C ASP A 195 -4.03 22.51 -0.71
N LYS A 196 -4.73 23.11 0.26
CA LYS A 196 -4.51 22.82 1.68
C LYS A 196 -4.92 21.39 2.05
N TYR A 197 -5.84 20.76 1.31
CA TYR A 197 -6.33 19.42 1.61
C TYR A 197 -5.35 18.33 1.14
N GLU A 198 -4.45 18.66 0.21
CA GLU A 198 -3.34 17.79 -0.16
C GLU A 198 -2.38 17.52 1.01
N ILE A 199 -2.35 18.42 2.00
CA ILE A 199 -1.59 18.22 3.26
C ILE A 199 -2.20 17.06 4.06
N VAL A 200 -3.54 17.01 4.17
CA VAL A 200 -4.24 15.91 4.84
C VAL A 200 -4.02 14.60 4.09
N ARG A 201 -4.16 14.62 2.76
CA ARG A 201 -3.88 13.47 1.90
C ARG A 201 -2.48 12.90 2.15
N THR A 202 -1.47 13.77 2.13
CA THR A 202 -0.06 13.43 2.37
C THR A 202 0.12 12.75 3.72
N ALA A 203 -0.42 13.35 4.78
CA ALA A 203 -0.28 12.83 6.12
C ALA A 203 -0.98 11.48 6.31
N VAL A 204 -2.13 11.27 5.67
CA VAL A 204 -2.81 9.97 5.64
C VAL A 204 -1.99 8.93 4.87
N ILE A 205 -1.41 9.28 3.73
CA ILE A 205 -0.51 8.37 3.00
C ILE A 205 0.66 7.97 3.92
N ASP A 206 1.32 8.93 4.55
CA ASP A 206 2.43 8.65 5.47
C ASP A 206 2.00 7.76 6.64
N LEU A 207 0.82 8.00 7.24
CA LEU A 207 0.27 7.15 8.28
C LEU A 207 0.15 5.69 7.81
N PHE A 208 -0.49 5.45 6.66
CA PHE A 208 -0.73 4.10 6.18
C PHE A 208 0.54 3.40 5.72
N MET A 209 1.50 4.13 5.17
CA MET A 209 2.84 3.61 4.87
C MET A 209 3.60 3.25 6.16
N ALA A 210 3.53 4.08 7.20
CA ALA A 210 4.08 3.79 8.53
C ALA A 210 3.44 2.55 9.17
N MET A 211 2.16 2.30 8.88
CA MET A 211 1.46 1.09 9.31
C MET A 211 1.85 -0.17 8.50
N GLY A 212 2.69 -0.02 7.47
CA GLY A 212 3.15 -1.11 6.60
C GLY A 212 2.16 -1.50 5.51
N LYS A 213 1.21 -0.62 5.15
CA LYS A 213 0.35 -0.84 3.99
C LYS A 213 1.11 -0.52 2.69
N THR A 214 0.58 -1.01 1.58
CA THR A 214 1.17 -0.80 0.26
C THR A 214 0.94 0.62 -0.24
N ASP A 215 1.79 1.11 -1.14
CA ASP A 215 1.67 2.41 -1.79
C ASP A 215 0.28 2.62 -2.40
N ARG A 216 -0.24 1.59 -3.09
CA ARG A 216 -1.56 1.63 -3.71
C ARG A 216 -2.66 1.84 -2.66
N TYR A 217 -2.57 1.13 -1.54
CA TYR A 217 -3.53 1.25 -0.45
C TYR A 217 -3.46 2.61 0.22
N ALA A 218 -2.26 3.05 0.58
CA ALA A 218 -2.04 4.34 1.20
C ALA A 218 -2.54 5.49 0.31
N ARG A 219 -2.24 5.47 -1.00
CA ARG A 219 -2.74 6.47 -1.96
C ARG A 219 -4.26 6.50 -2.04
N TYR A 220 -4.90 5.33 -2.13
CA TYR A 220 -6.36 5.25 -2.20
C TYR A 220 -7.02 5.83 -0.95
N VAL A 221 -6.54 5.45 0.24
CA VAL A 221 -7.07 5.99 1.49
C VAL A 221 -6.76 7.48 1.62
N GLY A 222 -5.60 7.93 1.14
CA GLY A 222 -5.26 9.35 1.01
C GLY A 222 -6.24 10.14 0.12
N ASP A 223 -6.67 9.59 -1.03
CA ASP A 223 -7.65 10.23 -1.92
C ASP A 223 -9.03 10.35 -1.27
N VAL A 224 -9.46 9.30 -0.57
CA VAL A 224 -10.70 9.34 0.21
C VAL A 224 -10.59 10.39 1.33
N ALA A 225 -9.46 10.41 2.04
CA ALA A 225 -9.20 11.39 3.10
C ALA A 225 -9.22 12.83 2.59
N LYS A 226 -8.64 13.09 1.41
CA LYS A 226 -8.70 14.41 0.76
C LYS A 226 -10.13 14.85 0.51
N SER A 227 -10.94 13.95 -0.07
CA SER A 227 -12.35 14.21 -0.38
C SER A 227 -13.14 14.54 0.89
N PHE A 228 -12.87 13.83 1.99
CA PHE A 228 -13.47 14.13 3.29
C PHE A 228 -12.95 15.42 3.90
N ALA A 229 -11.66 15.73 3.76
CA ALA A 229 -11.09 16.97 4.27
C ALA A 229 -11.71 18.20 3.58
N GLU A 230 -11.97 18.11 2.27
CA GLU A 230 -12.68 19.11 1.48
C GLU A 230 -14.12 19.29 1.98
N GLU A 231 -14.90 18.21 2.06
CA GLU A 231 -16.30 18.25 2.49
C GLU A 231 -16.46 18.74 3.93
N MET A 232 -15.56 18.32 4.81
CA MET A 232 -15.56 18.72 6.22
C MET A 232 -14.93 20.09 6.46
N GLN A 233 -14.36 20.71 5.41
CA GLN A 233 -13.63 21.97 5.48
C GLN A 233 -12.55 21.96 6.58
N VAL A 234 -11.75 20.90 6.63
CA VAL A 234 -10.70 20.74 7.64
C VAL A 234 -9.72 21.92 7.57
N GLU A 235 -9.48 22.52 8.73
CA GLU A 235 -8.46 23.55 8.90
C GLU A 235 -7.11 22.93 9.29
N ILE A 236 -6.04 23.55 8.80
CA ILE A 236 -4.67 23.15 9.13
C ILE A 236 -4.20 24.04 10.28
N PHE A 237 -3.97 23.43 11.44
CA PHE A 237 -3.59 24.12 12.67
C PHE A 237 -2.20 23.68 13.13
N ASP A 238 -1.32 24.65 13.36
CA ASP A 238 0.01 24.40 13.92
C ASP A 238 -0.08 24.28 15.45
N ASP A 239 -0.22 23.06 15.93
CA ASP A 239 -0.38 22.72 17.36
C ASP A 239 0.94 22.43 18.08
N ARG A 240 2.08 22.58 17.42
CA ARG A 240 3.39 22.17 17.98
C ARG A 240 3.75 22.95 19.25
N ASP A 241 3.37 24.22 19.33
CA ASP A 241 3.62 25.13 20.46
C ASP A 241 2.33 25.63 21.13
N ALA A 242 1.17 25.05 20.80
CA ALA A 242 -0.14 25.55 21.23
C ALA A 242 -0.88 24.55 22.13
N SER A 243 -1.62 25.06 23.12
CA SER A 243 -2.56 24.24 23.89
C SER A 243 -3.78 23.88 23.04
N MET A 244 -4.11 22.59 22.92
CA MET A 244 -5.24 22.09 22.13
C MET A 244 -6.62 22.29 22.80
N ASN A 245 -6.81 23.37 23.56
CA ASN A 245 -8.01 23.64 24.37
C ASN A 245 -9.29 23.86 23.54
N PHE A 246 -9.18 23.91 22.22
CA PHE A 246 -10.29 24.06 21.28
C PHE A 246 -10.85 22.72 20.78
N MET A 247 -10.15 21.61 21.03
CA MET A 247 -10.55 20.27 20.58
C MET A 247 -11.43 19.57 21.62
N ARG A 248 -12.31 18.70 21.14
CA ARG A 248 -13.11 17.83 22.03
C ARG A 248 -12.23 16.68 22.54
N ASP A 249 -12.53 16.16 23.73
CA ASP A 249 -11.78 15.05 24.34
C ASP A 249 -11.63 13.83 23.41
N ALA A 250 -12.69 13.48 22.69
CA ALA A 250 -12.64 12.38 21.72
C ALA A 250 -11.65 12.63 20.56
N GLU A 251 -11.52 13.87 20.10
CA GLU A 251 -10.60 14.24 19.03
C GLU A 251 -9.15 14.25 19.53
N LEU A 252 -8.94 14.63 20.80
CA LEU A 252 -7.64 14.57 21.45
C LEU A 252 -7.13 13.13 21.58
N VAL A 253 -8.01 12.19 21.93
CA VAL A 253 -7.67 10.75 22.00
C VAL A 253 -7.19 10.25 20.63
N VAL A 254 -7.93 10.57 19.57
CA VAL A 254 -7.55 10.16 18.21
C VAL A 254 -6.23 10.82 17.77
N ALA A 255 -6.05 12.11 18.05
CA ALA A 255 -4.79 12.80 17.74
C ALA A 255 -3.60 12.16 18.46
N GLN A 256 -3.75 11.79 19.73
CA GLN A 256 -2.71 11.08 20.49
C GLN A 256 -2.44 9.69 19.92
N GLU A 257 -3.51 8.94 19.60
CA GLU A 257 -3.40 7.62 18.98
C GLU A 257 -2.61 7.68 17.67
N VAL A 258 -2.95 8.63 16.79
CA VAL A 258 -2.25 8.88 15.50
C VAL A 258 -0.81 9.30 15.72
N ARG A 259 -0.55 10.23 16.65
CA ARG A 259 0.82 10.69 16.94
C ARG A 259 1.70 9.57 17.45
N ASN A 260 1.17 8.69 18.29
CA ASN A 260 1.92 7.61 18.90
C ASN A 260 1.89 6.32 18.05
N MET A 261 1.13 6.29 16.97
CA MET A 261 0.91 5.09 16.13
C MET A 261 0.36 3.89 16.92
N GLU A 262 -0.50 4.16 17.91
CA GLU A 262 -1.08 3.13 18.77
C GLU A 262 -2.26 2.44 18.07
N ARG A 263 -2.27 1.10 18.00
CA ARG A 263 -3.29 0.33 17.25
C ARG A 263 -4.47 -0.12 18.11
N ASN A 264 -4.93 0.74 18.99
CA ASN A 264 -5.83 0.35 20.09
C ASN A 264 -7.22 1.01 19.98
N GLY A 265 -7.44 1.94 19.04
CA GLY A 265 -8.69 2.65 18.81
C GLY A 265 -9.04 2.74 17.32
N VAL A 266 -9.05 3.95 16.76
CA VAL A 266 -9.41 4.15 15.33
C VAL A 266 -8.44 3.45 14.37
N LEU A 267 -7.18 3.28 14.77
CA LEU A 267 -6.17 2.57 13.98
C LEU A 267 -6.35 1.05 14.04
N ALA A 268 -7.07 0.52 15.04
CA ALA A 268 -7.38 -0.90 15.14
C ALA A 268 -8.32 -1.37 14.01
N ALA A 269 -9.11 -0.46 13.42
CA ALA A 269 -9.96 -0.76 12.25
C ALA A 269 -9.14 -1.13 10.98
N TRP A 270 -7.82 -0.96 11.03
CA TRP A 270 -6.89 -1.16 9.93
C TRP A 270 -5.81 -2.22 10.23
N GLY A 271 -5.97 -2.94 11.34
CA GLY A 271 -5.12 -4.07 11.76
C GLY A 271 -5.15 -5.25 10.81
#